data_AF-A0A674PGJ0-F1
#
_entry.id   AF-A0A674PGJ0-F1
#
_cell.length_a   1.000
_cell.length_b   1.000
_cell.length_c   1.000
_cell.angle_alpha   90.00
_cell.angle_beta   90.00
_cell.angle_gamma   90.00
#
_symmetry.space_group_name_H-M   'P 1'
#
loop_
_entity.id
_entity.type
_entity.pdbx_description
1 polymer ?
#
loop_
_entity_poly.entity_id
_entity_poly.type
_entity_poly.pdbx_seq_one_letter_code
_entity_poly.pdbx_strand_id
1 'polypeptide(L)'
;MFQVPLNNPTLQLACGTDNTPYFLPSFAFLAFSLLPQSTFFLQSCEGRRAVTFPQQWRVTHCGRGDTFTSFCHPKSSLISINLSVQRVMITAKCNLMAEDSESAASQQSLELDDQDTCGIDGDNEEENEHLQGSPGGDLGAKRKKKKQKRKKEKPSSGGAKSDSASDSQEFKNPTLPIQKLQDIQRAMELLSCQGPAKSIDEAAKHKYQFWDTQPVPKLNEVVTSHGPIEADKENIRQEPYSLPQGFMWDTLDLGSAEVLKELYTLLNENYVEDDDNMFRFDYSPNFLKWALRPPGWLPQWHCGVRVSSNKKLVGFISAIPADIRIYDTVKRMVEINFLCVHKKLRSKRVAPVLIREITRRVNLEGIFQAVYTAGVVLPKPVSTCRYWHRSLNPRKLVEVKFSHLSRNMTLQRTMKLYRLPDSTKTPGLRPMERRDIRQVTELLQKFLKRFQLAPSMTEEEVSHWFLPQDNIIDTYVVEGAGGALTDFASFYTLPSTVMHHPLHRSLKAAYSFYNVHTQTPLLDLMNDALILAKLKGFDVFNALDLMENKVFLEKLKFGIGDGNLQYYLYNWKCPSMEPDKVGLVLQ
;
A
#
# COMPACT_ATOMS: atom_id res chain seq x y z
N MET A 1 25.49 -19.44 -57.07
CA MET A 1 24.68 -20.68 -57.07
C MET A 1 23.35 -20.28 -56.45
N PHE A 2 22.27 -20.18 -57.23
CA PHE A 2 21.34 -21.27 -57.59
C PHE A 2 20.55 -21.77 -56.38
N GLN A 3 19.21 -21.71 -56.32
CA GLN A 3 18.24 -21.25 -57.33
C GLN A 3 16.88 -20.84 -56.69
N VAL A 4 16.00 -20.17 -57.45
CA VAL A 4 14.71 -19.59 -57.03
C VAL A 4 13.60 -20.06 -58.00
N PRO A 5 12.40 -20.46 -57.51
CA PRO A 5 11.15 -19.68 -57.70
C PRO A 5 10.32 -19.55 -56.40
N LEU A 6 9.48 -18.56 -56.12
CA LEU A 6 8.60 -17.62 -56.87
C LEU A 6 7.13 -18.06 -57.09
N ASN A 7 6.25 -17.20 -56.54
CA ASN A 7 4.92 -16.79 -57.00
C ASN A 7 3.60 -17.49 -56.58
N ASN A 8 2.68 -16.58 -56.19
CA ASN A 8 1.23 -16.66 -55.98
C ASN A 8 0.46 -16.87 -57.32
N PRO A 9 -0.84 -17.27 -57.34
CA PRO A 9 -1.90 -16.24 -57.43
C PRO A 9 -3.33 -16.55 -56.88
N THR A 10 -3.92 -15.53 -56.26
CA THR A 10 -5.33 -15.02 -56.25
C THR A 10 -6.59 -15.77 -56.76
N LEU A 11 -7.69 -15.55 -56.00
CA LEU A 11 -9.09 -15.16 -56.39
C LEU A 11 -10.24 -16.17 -56.68
N GLN A 12 -11.30 -16.05 -55.83
CA GLN A 12 -12.77 -15.95 -56.09
C GLN A 12 -13.70 -17.10 -56.55
N LEU A 13 -14.81 -17.23 -55.78
CA LEU A 13 -16.25 -17.35 -56.12
C LEU A 13 -16.82 -18.41 -57.10
N ALA A 14 -17.57 -19.38 -56.54
CA ALA A 14 -18.93 -19.81 -56.93
C ALA A 14 -19.52 -20.59 -55.72
N CYS A 15 -20.77 -20.49 -55.23
CA CYS A 15 -22.09 -20.26 -55.81
C CYS A 15 -22.70 -21.49 -56.51
N GLY A 16 -23.87 -21.93 -56.03
CA GLY A 16 -24.66 -23.03 -56.59
C GLY A 16 -26.02 -23.13 -55.88
N THR A 17 -27.10 -23.13 -56.66
CA THR A 17 -28.50 -23.22 -56.22
C THR A 17 -29.18 -24.45 -56.82
N ASP A 18 -30.24 -24.98 -56.18
CA ASP A 18 -31.58 -25.06 -56.81
C ASP A 18 -32.62 -25.92 -56.03
N ASN A 19 -33.83 -25.36 -55.93
CA ASN A 19 -35.16 -25.98 -56.13
C ASN A 19 -35.62 -27.26 -55.36
N THR A 20 -36.38 -27.04 -54.27
CA THR A 20 -37.86 -27.30 -54.11
C THR A 20 -38.54 -28.60 -54.60
N PRO A 21 -39.78 -28.96 -54.14
CA PRO A 21 -40.49 -28.71 -52.86
C PRO A 21 -41.22 -29.98 -52.30
N TYR A 22 -42.10 -29.88 -51.28
CA TYR A 22 -43.50 -30.42 -51.26
C TYR A 22 -44.28 -30.23 -49.92
N PHE A 23 -45.61 -29.98 -50.02
CA PHE A 23 -46.74 -30.15 -49.07
C PHE A 23 -46.74 -29.68 -47.57
N LEU A 24 -47.23 -28.45 -47.34
CA LEU A 24 -48.54 -28.04 -46.71
C LEU A 24 -49.49 -29.09 -46.02
N PRO A 25 -50.55 -28.72 -45.24
CA PRO A 25 -50.91 -27.44 -44.53
C PRO A 25 -51.65 -27.53 -43.13
N SER A 26 -52.09 -26.36 -42.59
CA SER A 26 -53.24 -26.09 -41.65
C SER A 26 -53.03 -26.26 -40.13
N PHE A 27 -53.68 -25.55 -39.18
CA PHE A 27 -54.56 -24.35 -39.10
C PHE A 27 -53.99 -23.43 -37.97
N ALA A 28 -54.09 -22.09 -37.84
CA ALA A 28 -55.01 -21.00 -38.23
C ALA A 28 -55.95 -20.48 -37.09
N PHE A 29 -56.24 -19.15 -37.11
CA PHE A 29 -56.95 -18.27 -36.14
C PHE A 29 -56.09 -17.74 -34.96
N LEU A 30 -55.98 -16.42 -34.64
CA LEU A 30 -56.90 -15.24 -34.56
C LEU A 30 -57.75 -15.21 -33.26
N ALA A 31 -58.02 -14.07 -32.59
CA ALA A 31 -57.85 -12.63 -32.95
C ALA A 31 -57.49 -11.75 -31.70
N PHE A 32 -57.02 -10.49 -31.84
CA PHE A 32 -57.74 -9.21 -31.60
C PHE A 32 -58.74 -9.17 -30.40
N SER A 33 -58.91 -8.08 -29.60
CA SER A 33 -58.24 -6.76 -29.45
C SER A 33 -58.94 -5.90 -28.35
N LEU A 34 -58.57 -4.60 -28.23
CA LEU A 34 -59.34 -3.42 -27.70
C LEU A 34 -59.08 -2.82 -26.30
N LEU A 35 -58.86 -1.49 -26.33
CA LEU A 35 -59.08 -0.42 -25.34
C LEU A 35 -60.60 -0.02 -25.33
N PRO A 36 -61.20 0.68 -24.33
CA PRO A 36 -60.91 2.14 -24.08
C PRO A 36 -61.26 2.84 -22.72
N GLN A 37 -60.57 3.96 -22.46
CA GLN A 37 -60.98 5.30 -21.98
C GLN A 37 -61.90 5.60 -20.74
N SER A 38 -61.48 6.66 -19.99
CA SER A 38 -62.30 7.78 -19.41
C SER A 38 -63.13 7.57 -18.11
N THR A 39 -63.46 8.54 -17.21
CA THR A 39 -63.16 10.01 -17.09
C THR A 39 -63.45 10.60 -15.67
N PHE A 40 -62.85 11.76 -15.32
CA PHE A 40 -63.25 12.80 -14.31
C PHE A 40 -63.36 12.39 -12.81
N PHE A 41 -63.30 13.25 -11.75
CA PHE A 41 -63.34 14.72 -11.48
C PHE A 41 -62.45 15.03 -10.20
N LEU A 42 -62.32 16.19 -9.49
CA LEU A 42 -62.80 17.60 -9.49
C LEU A 42 -61.87 18.49 -8.58
N GLN A 43 -61.65 19.79 -8.90
CA GLN A 43 -61.25 20.97 -8.04
C GLN A 43 -60.03 20.89 -7.06
N SER A 44 -59.38 21.99 -6.60
CA SER A 44 -59.67 23.44 -6.67
C SER A 44 -58.40 24.34 -6.80
N CYS A 45 -58.60 25.67 -6.74
CA CYS A 45 -57.62 26.78 -6.87
C CYS A 45 -56.61 26.88 -5.69
N GLU A 46 -55.64 27.81 -5.61
CA GLU A 46 -55.48 29.14 -6.24
C GLU A 46 -54.02 29.69 -6.20
N GLY A 47 -53.70 30.68 -7.05
CA GLY A 47 -52.53 31.57 -6.85
C GLY A 47 -51.84 32.04 -8.14
N ARG A 48 -51.75 33.36 -8.41
CA ARG A 48 -51.14 33.92 -9.63
C ARG A 48 -50.00 34.90 -9.31
N ARG A 49 -49.00 34.99 -10.21
CA ARG A 49 -48.66 36.22 -10.97
C ARG A 49 -47.62 35.93 -12.07
N ALA A 50 -47.77 36.62 -13.21
CA ALA A 50 -46.84 36.57 -14.35
C ALA A 50 -46.85 37.93 -15.08
N VAL A 51 -45.70 38.35 -15.62
CA VAL A 51 -45.45 39.51 -16.50
C VAL A 51 -44.19 39.15 -17.33
N THR A 52 -44.29 38.40 -18.44
CA THR A 52 -44.58 38.78 -19.85
C THR A 52 -43.37 39.21 -20.71
N PHE A 53 -43.28 38.55 -21.87
CA PHE A 53 -42.47 38.79 -23.09
C PHE A 53 -42.82 40.15 -23.77
N PRO A 54 -42.07 40.68 -24.80
CA PRO A 54 -41.63 40.02 -26.05
C PRO A 54 -40.18 40.39 -26.50
N GLN A 55 -39.64 40.11 -27.72
CA GLN A 55 -40.25 39.61 -28.96
C GLN A 55 -39.38 38.61 -29.78
N GLN A 56 -38.79 39.01 -30.92
CA GLN A 56 -38.29 38.16 -32.02
C GLN A 56 -37.10 38.80 -32.76
N TRP A 57 -36.27 38.00 -33.46
CA TRP A 57 -36.20 37.96 -34.94
C TRP A 57 -35.30 36.79 -35.42
N ARG A 58 -35.37 36.42 -36.71
CA ARG A 58 -34.68 35.26 -37.34
C ARG A 58 -34.36 35.57 -38.81
N VAL A 59 -33.15 35.23 -39.28
CA VAL A 59 -32.64 35.09 -40.69
C VAL A 59 -31.10 35.12 -40.58
N THR A 60 -30.19 34.48 -41.33
CA THR A 60 -29.99 33.21 -42.07
C THR A 60 -28.92 33.48 -43.16
N HIS A 61 -27.94 32.57 -43.28
CA HIS A 61 -27.03 32.33 -44.45
C HIS A 61 -25.74 33.14 -44.72
N CYS A 62 -24.66 32.35 -44.86
CA CYS A 62 -23.56 32.39 -45.86
C CYS A 62 -22.51 33.54 -45.90
N GLY A 63 -21.23 33.13 -45.99
CA GLY A 63 -20.10 33.97 -46.44
C GLY A 63 -18.73 33.31 -46.21
N ARG A 64 -17.94 33.08 -47.28
CA ARG A 64 -16.52 32.62 -47.23
C ARG A 64 -15.59 33.83 -47.04
N GLY A 65 -14.33 33.64 -46.61
CA GLY A 65 -13.32 34.72 -46.70
C GLY A 65 -12.02 34.50 -45.93
N ASP A 66 -11.05 33.90 -46.62
CA ASP A 66 -9.65 33.61 -46.29
C ASP A 66 -8.82 34.63 -45.45
N THR A 67 -7.94 34.07 -44.63
CA THR A 67 -6.57 34.52 -44.22
C THR A 67 -6.17 36.01 -44.26
N PHE A 68 -5.55 36.50 -43.17
CA PHE A 68 -4.17 37.03 -43.23
C PHE A 68 -3.47 36.96 -41.85
N THR A 69 -2.17 37.28 -41.79
CA THR A 69 -1.24 36.90 -40.70
C THR A 69 -0.70 38.05 -39.84
N SER A 70 -0.40 37.70 -38.58
CA SER A 70 0.75 38.12 -37.75
C SER A 70 0.85 39.55 -37.16
N PHE A 71 1.78 39.67 -36.19
CA PHE A 71 2.25 40.85 -35.45
C PHE A 71 1.29 41.57 -34.49
N CYS A 72 1.27 41.10 -33.23
CA CYS A 72 0.87 41.88 -32.06
C CYS A 72 2.06 42.17 -31.14
N HIS A 73 2.42 43.45 -31.02
CA HIS A 73 3.05 44.04 -29.84
C HIS A 73 2.56 45.49 -29.75
N PRO A 74 2.18 45.97 -28.55
CA PRO A 74 3.12 46.85 -27.86
C PRO A 74 3.25 46.54 -26.36
N LYS A 75 3.65 47.55 -25.57
CA LYS A 75 4.16 47.45 -24.18
C LYS A 75 3.17 48.02 -23.15
N SER A 76 3.61 48.03 -21.89
CA SER A 76 3.15 48.87 -20.75
C SER A 76 1.91 48.39 -19.98
N SER A 77 1.78 48.60 -18.66
CA SER A 77 2.80 48.89 -17.62
C SER A 77 2.22 48.82 -16.20
N LEU A 78 3.09 48.57 -15.21
CA LEU A 78 3.02 49.08 -13.83
C LEU A 78 1.64 49.13 -13.12
N ILE A 79 1.38 48.14 -12.26
CA ILE A 79 0.91 48.42 -10.89
C ILE A 79 1.78 47.63 -9.92
N SER A 80 2.41 48.33 -8.97
CA SER A 80 3.10 47.75 -7.81
C SER A 80 2.85 48.65 -6.62
N ILE A 81 2.10 48.15 -5.63
CA ILE A 81 1.95 48.66 -4.25
C ILE A 81 1.06 47.67 -3.48
N ASN A 82 1.13 47.69 -2.13
CA ASN A 82 0.35 46.86 -1.19
C ASN A 82 0.69 45.36 -1.13
N LEU A 83 1.93 45.04 -0.75
CA LEU A 83 2.32 43.71 -0.25
C LEU A 83 2.98 43.81 1.15
N SER A 84 2.37 44.59 2.05
CA SER A 84 2.98 44.95 3.35
C SER A 84 2.03 44.91 4.56
N VAL A 85 0.74 44.59 4.39
CA VAL A 85 -0.26 44.60 5.49
C VAL A 85 -0.67 43.18 5.93
N GLN A 86 -0.72 42.21 5.02
CA GLN A 86 -1.17 40.84 5.34
C GLN A 86 -0.21 40.01 6.20
N ARG A 87 1.06 40.44 6.38
CA ARG A 87 2.09 39.67 7.09
C ARG A 87 2.11 39.86 8.61
N VAL A 88 1.28 40.77 9.15
CA VAL A 88 1.25 41.11 10.60
C VAL A 88 0.13 40.39 11.36
N MET A 89 -1.02 40.13 10.72
CA MET A 89 -2.17 39.49 11.40
C MET A 89 -2.06 37.97 11.57
N ILE A 90 -1.17 37.29 10.84
CA ILE A 90 -1.02 35.82 10.94
C ILE A 90 -0.18 35.45 12.17
N THR A 91 0.95 36.12 12.39
CA THR A 91 1.86 35.87 13.52
C THR A 91 1.17 36.06 14.87
N ALA A 92 0.28 37.05 14.99
CA ALA A 92 -0.49 37.33 16.21
C ALA A 92 -1.48 36.23 16.59
N LYS A 93 -1.80 35.29 15.69
CA LYS A 93 -2.81 34.23 15.93
C LYS A 93 -2.20 32.86 16.25
N CYS A 94 -0.91 32.66 16.02
CA CYS A 94 -0.20 31.44 16.42
C CYS A 94 0.23 31.48 17.89
N ASN A 95 0.68 32.63 18.40
CA ASN A 95 1.13 32.73 19.80
C ASN A 95 -0.02 32.57 20.82
N LEU A 96 -1.27 32.90 20.44
CA LEU A 96 -2.47 32.74 21.29
C LEU A 96 -3.07 31.32 21.27
N MET A 97 -2.35 30.32 20.77
CA MET A 97 -2.73 28.90 20.84
C MET A 97 -1.63 28.02 21.47
N ALA A 98 -0.59 28.63 22.04
CA ALA A 98 0.55 27.91 22.62
C ALA A 98 0.58 27.89 24.17
N GLU A 99 -0.25 28.68 24.85
CA GLU A 99 -0.21 28.86 26.30
C GLU A 99 -1.30 28.06 27.07
N ASP A 100 -2.28 27.48 26.37
CA ASP A 100 -3.46 26.80 26.95
C ASP A 100 -3.30 25.25 27.09
N SER A 101 -2.09 24.70 26.98
CA SER A 101 -1.86 23.24 27.04
C SER A 101 -0.93 22.72 28.15
N GLU A 102 -0.34 23.60 28.98
CA GLU A 102 0.59 23.18 30.06
C GLU A 102 -0.07 23.17 31.46
N SER A 103 -1.10 22.34 31.69
CA SER A 103 -1.64 22.17 33.06
C SER A 103 -2.43 20.86 33.35
N ALA A 104 -1.91 19.67 33.01
CA ALA A 104 -2.48 18.39 33.49
C ALA A 104 -1.56 17.15 33.39
N ALA A 105 -0.49 17.04 34.20
CA ALA A 105 0.33 15.81 34.28
C ALA A 105 1.06 15.62 35.63
N SER A 106 0.33 15.54 36.74
CA SER A 106 0.93 15.34 38.07
C SER A 106 1.34 13.88 38.33
N GLN A 107 2.65 13.66 38.45
CA GLN A 107 3.31 12.63 39.27
C GLN A 107 2.61 11.28 39.51
N GLN A 108 3.13 10.21 38.90
CA GLN A 108 3.23 8.92 39.58
C GLN A 108 4.51 8.18 39.15
N SER A 109 5.45 8.03 40.09
CA SER A 109 6.71 7.31 39.92
C SER A 109 6.61 5.93 40.56
N LEU A 110 6.96 4.88 39.82
CA LEU A 110 7.19 3.55 40.36
C LEU A 110 8.49 2.99 39.78
N GLU A 111 9.44 2.70 40.68
CA GLU A 111 10.65 1.93 40.41
C GLU A 111 10.29 0.43 40.42
N LEU A 112 10.86 -0.36 39.52
CA LEU A 112 11.06 -1.81 39.69
C LEU A 112 12.31 -2.25 38.90
N ASP A 113 13.01 -3.25 39.46
CA ASP A 113 14.42 -3.54 39.18
C ASP A 113 14.72 -4.44 37.96
N ASP A 114 15.98 -4.37 37.51
CA ASP A 114 16.60 -5.37 36.64
C ASP A 114 16.84 -6.69 37.39
N GLN A 115 16.01 -7.70 37.11
CA GLN A 115 16.40 -9.12 37.20
C GLN A 115 15.40 -10.03 36.50
N ASP A 116 15.85 -10.72 35.45
CA ASP A 116 15.68 -12.17 35.40
C ASP A 116 16.69 -12.82 34.44
N THR A 117 17.39 -13.84 34.93
CA THR A 117 18.38 -14.61 34.15
C THR A 117 18.09 -16.10 34.25
N CYS A 118 17.52 -16.65 33.19
CA CYS A 118 17.45 -18.09 32.95
C CYS A 118 17.71 -18.36 31.46
N GLY A 119 18.40 -19.44 31.07
CA GLY A 119 18.83 -20.60 31.86
C GLY A 119 18.25 -21.85 31.21
N ILE A 120 18.90 -22.31 30.15
CA ILE A 120 18.44 -23.47 29.36
C ILE A 120 19.24 -24.69 29.80
N ASP A 121 18.54 -25.62 30.43
CA ASP A 121 18.77 -27.06 30.41
C ASP A 121 17.36 -27.70 30.46
N GLY A 122 17.04 -28.83 29.83
CA GLY A 122 17.88 -29.70 29.03
C GLY A 122 17.85 -31.14 29.55
N ASP A 123 16.78 -31.89 29.24
CA ASP A 123 16.83 -33.27 28.73
C ASP A 123 15.44 -33.93 28.61
N ASN A 124 15.39 -35.08 27.92
CA ASN A 124 14.21 -35.94 27.76
C ASN A 124 14.14 -36.98 28.90
N GLU A 125 12.98 -37.61 29.09
CA GLU A 125 12.91 -39.09 29.13
C GLU A 125 11.48 -39.60 28.85
N GLU A 126 11.31 -40.92 28.81
CA GLU A 126 10.32 -41.61 27.96
C GLU A 126 8.97 -41.97 28.64
N GLU A 127 8.00 -42.41 27.82
CA GLU A 127 6.74 -43.00 28.27
C GLU A 127 6.95 -44.38 28.92
N ASN A 128 6.19 -44.70 29.96
CA ASN A 128 5.80 -46.10 30.21
C ASN A 128 4.48 -46.21 30.99
N GLU A 129 3.75 -47.30 30.77
CA GLU A 129 2.43 -47.55 31.37
C GLU A 129 2.53 -48.27 32.74
N HIS A 130 1.57 -48.04 33.65
CA HIS A 130 0.54 -49.07 33.95
C HIS A 130 -0.50 -48.68 35.04
N LEU A 131 -1.76 -48.98 34.71
CA LEU A 131 -2.83 -49.62 35.51
C LEU A 131 -3.09 -49.29 37.01
N GLN A 132 -4.36 -48.88 37.25
CA GLN A 132 -5.29 -49.29 38.33
C GLN A 132 -5.04 -48.87 39.80
N GLY A 133 -6.09 -48.39 40.49
CA GLY A 133 -6.07 -48.25 41.97
C GLY A 133 -7.07 -47.32 42.67
N SER A 134 -8.39 -47.43 42.43
CA SER A 134 -9.43 -46.83 43.30
C SER A 134 -9.83 -47.82 44.44
N PRO A 135 -10.65 -47.49 45.48
CA PRO A 135 -11.24 -46.19 45.88
C PRO A 135 -11.25 -45.87 47.42
N GLY A 136 -11.71 -44.68 47.80
CA GLY A 136 -12.64 -44.48 48.96
C GLY A 136 -12.11 -44.02 50.33
N GLY A 137 -13.04 -43.49 51.17
CA GLY A 137 -12.85 -43.11 52.59
C GLY A 137 -12.20 -41.72 52.81
N ASP A 138 -12.82 -40.62 53.27
CA ASP A 138 -13.98 -40.28 54.11
C ASP A 138 -13.68 -39.92 55.59
N LEU A 139 -14.24 -38.78 56.05
CA LEU A 139 -14.29 -38.20 57.41
C LEU A 139 -12.98 -38.01 58.23
N GLY A 140 -13.02 -37.22 59.34
CA GLY A 140 -12.08 -37.50 60.46
C GLY A 140 -11.74 -36.49 61.56
N ALA A 141 -11.77 -35.17 61.35
CA ALA A 141 -11.71 -34.09 62.37
C ALA A 141 -10.75 -34.15 63.62
N LYS A 142 -9.89 -33.13 63.75
CA LYS A 142 -9.45 -32.42 65.00
C LYS A 142 -8.62 -33.15 66.09
N ARG A 143 -7.45 -32.57 66.42
CA ARG A 143 -7.06 -32.28 67.83
C ARG A 143 -6.06 -31.12 67.97
N LYS A 144 -6.17 -30.31 69.05
CA LYS A 144 -5.34 -29.11 69.35
C LYS A 144 -4.26 -29.41 70.41
N LYS A 145 -3.05 -28.83 70.25
CA LYS A 145 -2.02 -28.52 71.29
C LYS A 145 -0.93 -27.66 70.62
N LYS A 146 -0.16 -26.77 71.27
CA LYS A 146 -0.35 -26.01 72.53
C LYS A 146 0.50 -24.72 72.46
N LYS A 147 -0.01 -23.61 73.00
CA LYS A 147 0.58 -22.26 73.04
C LYS A 147 1.83 -22.15 73.94
N GLN A 148 2.90 -21.49 73.48
CA GLN A 148 3.89 -20.85 74.38
C GLN A 148 4.65 -19.68 73.72
N LYS A 149 4.97 -18.64 74.51
CA LYS A 149 5.88 -17.52 74.17
C LYS A 149 7.27 -17.81 74.72
N ARG A 150 8.32 -17.25 74.11
CA ARG A 150 9.42 -16.59 74.85
C ARG A 150 10.19 -15.57 73.98
N LYS A 151 11.04 -14.77 74.63
CA LYS A 151 11.81 -13.62 74.12
C LYS A 151 13.03 -13.46 75.06
N LYS A 152 14.07 -12.71 74.65
CA LYS A 152 15.24 -12.29 75.48
C LYS A 152 16.27 -13.46 75.67
N GLU A 153 17.61 -13.29 75.77
CA GLU A 153 18.52 -12.15 76.08
C GLU A 153 19.78 -12.03 75.17
N LYS A 154 20.67 -11.05 75.46
CA LYS A 154 21.99 -10.77 74.81
C LYS A 154 23.17 -11.39 75.62
N PRO A 155 24.44 -11.36 75.16
CA PRO A 155 25.39 -10.19 75.29
C PRO A 155 25.87 -9.64 73.91
N SER A 156 26.35 -8.40 73.68
CA SER A 156 27.54 -7.62 74.13
C SER A 156 28.89 -8.13 73.57
N SER A 157 29.87 -7.33 73.12
CA SER A 157 30.09 -5.86 72.96
C SER A 157 31.22 -5.64 71.89
N GLY A 158 31.70 -4.46 71.48
CA GLY A 158 31.40 -3.04 71.75
C GLY A 158 30.94 -2.28 70.48
N GLY A 159 31.54 -1.18 69.98
CA GLY A 159 32.59 -0.27 70.49
C GLY A 159 33.58 0.20 69.39
N ALA A 160 33.75 1.49 69.06
CA ALA A 160 33.09 2.72 69.51
C ALA A 160 33.32 3.92 68.54
N LYS A 161 32.36 4.87 68.46
CA LYS A 161 32.48 6.32 68.12
C LYS A 161 33.13 6.73 66.76
N SER A 162 32.89 7.91 66.17
CA SER A 162 32.16 9.13 66.57
C SER A 162 31.79 9.98 65.33
N ASP A 163 30.89 10.97 65.34
CA ASP A 163 29.67 11.26 66.13
C ASP A 163 28.99 12.51 65.49
N SER A 164 27.66 12.63 65.61
CA SER A 164 26.86 13.89 65.67
C SER A 164 26.76 14.95 64.52
N ALA A 165 25.52 15.09 64.02
CA ALA A 165 24.73 16.33 63.82
C ALA A 165 25.11 17.48 62.82
N SER A 166 24.22 17.69 61.85
CA SER A 166 23.55 18.97 61.46
C SER A 166 24.28 20.32 61.56
N ASP A 167 24.45 21.00 60.41
CA ASP A 167 23.78 22.29 60.14
C ASP A 167 23.63 22.55 58.61
N SER A 168 23.12 23.73 58.26
CA SER A 168 22.55 24.15 56.98
C SER A 168 23.42 25.21 56.26
N GLN A 169 23.35 25.26 54.91
CA GLN A 169 23.76 26.45 54.13
C GLN A 169 23.21 26.46 52.69
N GLU A 170 23.37 27.59 52.01
CA GLU A 170 22.49 28.07 50.92
C GLU A 170 22.93 27.77 49.47
N PHE A 171 22.01 28.04 48.56
CA PHE A 171 22.13 27.95 47.10
C PHE A 171 23.37 28.61 46.49
N LYS A 172 24.01 27.92 45.53
CA LYS A 172 24.76 28.54 44.42
C LYS A 172 24.48 27.80 43.11
N ASN A 173 23.82 28.46 42.17
CA ASN A 173 23.61 27.94 40.82
C ASN A 173 24.91 28.01 40.00
N PRO A 174 25.39 26.91 39.40
CA PRO A 174 26.44 26.96 38.38
C PRO A 174 25.80 27.21 36.99
N THR A 175 25.82 28.45 36.53
CA THR A 175 25.30 28.82 35.20
C THR A 175 26.10 28.10 34.11
N LEU A 176 25.46 27.19 33.37
CA LEU A 176 26.12 26.48 32.26
C LEU A 176 26.47 27.46 31.13
N PRO A 177 27.70 27.43 30.58
CA PRO A 177 28.09 28.33 29.50
C PRO A 177 27.22 28.18 28.26
N ILE A 178 26.77 29.31 27.69
CA ILE A 178 25.88 29.34 26.51
C ILE A 178 26.47 28.59 25.32
N GLN A 179 27.80 28.59 25.15
CA GLN A 179 28.49 27.77 24.12
C GLN A 179 28.24 26.27 24.33
N LYS A 180 28.31 25.76 25.57
CA LYS A 180 27.96 24.36 25.86
C LYS A 180 26.48 24.09 25.62
N LEU A 181 25.59 25.06 25.83
CA LEU A 181 24.18 24.92 25.46
C LEU A 181 24.00 24.83 23.94
N GLN A 182 24.73 25.63 23.16
CA GLN A 182 24.72 25.57 21.69
C GLN A 182 25.40 24.32 21.13
N ASP A 183 26.44 23.80 21.79
CA ASP A 183 27.08 22.53 21.43
C ASP A 183 26.20 21.35 21.84
N ILE A 184 25.45 21.44 22.95
CA ILE A 184 24.40 20.46 23.31
C ILE A 184 23.22 20.54 22.33
N GLN A 185 22.80 21.73 21.89
CA GLN A 185 21.75 21.87 20.86
C GLN A 185 22.22 21.31 19.52
N ARG A 186 23.42 21.66 19.03
CA ARG A 186 23.99 21.04 17.82
C ARG A 186 24.24 19.54 17.98
N ALA A 187 24.64 19.07 19.16
CA ALA A 187 24.71 17.64 19.45
C ALA A 187 23.32 16.99 19.49
N MET A 188 22.27 17.68 19.94
CA MET A 188 20.89 17.19 19.98
C MET A 188 20.21 17.26 18.60
N GLU A 189 20.65 18.15 17.71
CA GLU A 189 20.32 18.12 16.27
C GLU A 189 21.07 16.97 15.56
N LEU A 190 22.35 16.73 15.88
CA LEU A 190 23.14 15.61 15.34
C LEU A 190 22.74 14.24 15.91
N LEU A 191 22.20 14.20 17.14
CA LEU A 191 21.58 13.05 17.80
C LEU A 191 20.07 12.98 17.54
N SER A 192 19.48 14.01 16.91
CA SER A 192 18.18 13.85 16.28
C SER A 192 18.39 12.90 15.11
N CYS A 193 18.08 11.63 15.35
CA CYS A 193 17.90 10.64 14.31
C CYS A 193 16.69 11.07 13.50
N GLN A 194 16.89 12.02 12.58
CA GLN A 194 15.86 12.52 11.69
C GLN A 194 15.19 11.32 11.03
N GLY A 195 13.88 11.22 11.23
CA GLY A 195 13.09 10.14 10.69
C GLY A 195 13.20 10.11 9.16
N PRO A 196 12.95 8.97 8.51
CA PRO A 196 13.02 8.90 7.06
C PRO A 196 12.04 9.93 6.46
N ALA A 197 12.58 10.84 5.64
CA ALA A 197 11.85 12.00 5.14
C ALA A 197 10.52 11.61 4.48
N LYS A 198 9.43 12.29 4.86
CA LYS A 198 8.08 12.05 4.32
C LYS A 198 7.70 13.07 3.24
N SER A 199 8.41 14.20 3.22
CA SER A 199 8.26 15.28 2.24
C SER A 199 9.55 15.54 1.46
N ILE A 200 9.42 16.19 0.30
CA ILE A 200 10.55 16.59 -0.53
C ILE A 200 11.40 17.68 0.16
N ASP A 201 10.78 18.55 0.96
CA ASP A 201 11.46 19.63 1.71
C ASP A 201 12.27 19.13 2.91
N GLU A 202 11.95 17.95 3.45
CA GLU A 202 12.80 17.23 4.41
C GLU A 202 13.93 16.51 3.67
N ALA A 203 13.61 15.81 2.58
CA ALA A 203 14.59 15.09 1.77
C ALA A 203 15.70 16.02 1.24
N ALA A 204 15.35 17.23 0.78
CA ALA A 204 16.31 18.22 0.31
C ALA A 204 17.32 18.71 1.37
N LYS A 205 17.02 18.54 2.67
CA LYS A 205 17.92 18.86 3.79
C LYS A 205 18.77 17.66 4.21
N HIS A 206 18.42 16.45 3.77
CA HIS A 206 19.00 15.20 4.22
C HIS A 206 20.21 14.77 3.37
N LYS A 207 21.30 14.31 3.99
CA LYS A 207 22.53 13.88 3.28
C LYS A 207 22.59 12.36 3.10
N TYR A 208 22.25 11.89 1.91
CA TYR A 208 22.05 10.47 1.61
C TYR A 208 23.34 9.72 1.27
N GLN A 209 24.26 9.58 2.24
CA GLN A 209 25.58 8.92 2.11
C GLN A 209 25.62 7.59 1.31
N PHE A 210 24.52 6.82 1.31
CA PHE A 210 24.40 5.60 0.52
C PHE A 210 23.99 5.90 -0.94
N TRP A 211 22.85 6.57 -1.14
CA TRP A 211 22.29 6.88 -2.47
C TRP A 211 23.17 7.83 -3.29
N ASP A 212 23.96 8.69 -2.63
CA ASP A 212 25.03 9.49 -3.26
C ASP A 212 26.08 8.63 -4.00
N THR A 213 26.13 7.31 -3.73
CA THR A 213 27.03 6.33 -4.35
C THR A 213 26.31 5.31 -5.26
N GLN A 214 25.03 5.52 -5.58
CA GLN A 214 24.23 4.61 -6.39
C GLN A 214 23.85 5.27 -7.74
N PRO A 215 23.60 4.48 -8.80
CA PRO A 215 23.12 4.98 -10.09
C PRO A 215 21.64 5.38 -10.00
N VAL A 216 21.37 6.52 -9.36
CA VAL A 216 20.05 7.16 -9.25
C VAL A 216 20.19 8.67 -9.49
N PRO A 217 19.20 9.36 -10.09
CA PRO A 217 19.26 10.80 -10.28
C PRO A 217 19.27 11.55 -8.94
N LYS A 218 20.00 12.66 -8.85
CA LYS A 218 20.04 13.47 -7.62
C LYS A 218 18.77 14.29 -7.48
N LEU A 219 18.33 14.59 -6.25
CA LEU A 219 17.08 15.35 -5.99
C LEU A 219 16.98 16.64 -6.83
N ASN A 220 18.07 17.41 -6.86
CA ASN A 220 18.17 18.69 -7.56
C ASN A 220 18.42 18.55 -9.08
N GLU A 221 18.50 17.34 -9.63
CA GLU A 221 18.80 17.08 -11.04
C GLU A 221 17.54 17.18 -11.89
N VAL A 222 17.57 18.00 -12.94
CA VAL A 222 16.49 18.11 -13.92
C VAL A 222 16.76 17.14 -15.06
N VAL A 223 16.19 15.94 -14.95
CA VAL A 223 16.37 14.87 -15.94
C VAL A 223 15.48 15.13 -17.15
N THR A 224 16.09 15.48 -18.28
CA THR A 224 15.43 15.62 -19.59
C THR A 224 15.73 14.44 -20.53
N SER A 225 16.82 13.71 -20.31
CA SER A 225 17.22 12.55 -21.11
C SER A 225 16.60 11.25 -20.61
N HIS A 226 16.22 10.36 -21.52
CA HIS A 226 15.76 9.00 -21.24
C HIS A 226 16.90 7.97 -21.40
N GLY A 227 17.02 6.99 -20.51
CA GLY A 227 17.96 5.86 -20.66
C GLY A 227 18.66 5.43 -19.35
N PRO A 228 19.67 4.55 -19.44
CA PRO A 228 20.47 4.14 -18.28
C PRO A 228 21.36 5.27 -17.73
N ILE A 229 21.85 5.10 -16.49
CA ILE A 229 22.72 6.07 -15.81
C ILE A 229 24.18 5.62 -15.89
N GLU A 230 24.44 4.38 -15.52
CA GLU A 230 25.69 3.66 -15.75
C GLU A 230 25.47 2.62 -16.86
N ALA A 231 26.50 2.39 -17.69
CA ALA A 231 26.48 1.32 -18.68
C ALA A 231 26.41 -0.06 -17.99
N ASP A 232 25.79 -1.02 -18.68
CA ASP A 232 25.67 -2.42 -18.26
C ASP A 232 27.10 -3.02 -18.06
N LYS A 233 27.31 -3.77 -16.98
CA LYS A 233 28.67 -4.09 -16.48
C LYS A 233 29.10 -5.51 -16.80
N GLU A 234 30.10 -5.66 -17.66
CA GLU A 234 30.67 -6.97 -18.05
C GLU A 234 31.34 -7.71 -16.87
N ASN A 235 32.12 -6.99 -16.05
CA ASN A 235 32.88 -7.58 -14.94
C ASN A 235 32.13 -7.44 -13.60
N ILE A 236 31.38 -8.48 -13.23
CA ILE A 236 30.57 -8.52 -12.00
C ILE A 236 31.26 -9.37 -10.91
N ARG A 237 31.19 -8.89 -9.67
CA ARG A 237 31.73 -9.57 -8.47
C ARG A 237 31.02 -10.91 -8.24
N GLN A 238 31.75 -12.01 -8.40
CA GLN A 238 31.25 -13.38 -8.22
C GLN A 238 30.98 -13.74 -6.76
N GLU A 239 31.81 -13.26 -5.82
CA GLU A 239 31.64 -13.49 -4.38
C GLU A 239 30.55 -12.58 -3.76
N PRO A 240 29.77 -13.06 -2.78
CA PRO A 240 28.89 -12.23 -1.98
C PRO A 240 29.59 -11.04 -1.31
N TYR A 241 28.85 -9.97 -1.00
CA TYR A 241 29.40 -8.88 -0.18
C TYR A 241 29.67 -9.34 1.27
N SER A 242 30.72 -8.79 1.89
CA SER A 242 31.06 -9.10 3.29
C SER A 242 29.99 -8.58 4.26
N LEU A 243 29.43 -9.48 5.08
CA LEU A 243 28.59 -9.13 6.22
C LEU A 243 29.44 -8.83 7.46
N PRO A 244 28.90 -8.12 8.47
CA PRO A 244 29.54 -8.01 9.78
C PRO A 244 29.71 -9.38 10.46
N GLN A 245 30.70 -9.52 11.33
CA GLN A 245 30.95 -10.76 12.06
C GLN A 245 29.72 -11.21 12.85
N GLY A 246 29.42 -12.52 12.80
CA GLY A 246 28.24 -13.10 13.45
C GLY A 246 26.96 -13.11 12.59
N PHE A 247 27.03 -12.66 11.33
CA PHE A 247 25.96 -12.83 10.34
C PHE A 247 26.42 -13.67 9.15
N MET A 248 25.47 -14.32 8.48
CA MET A 248 25.68 -15.08 7.24
C MET A 248 24.55 -14.81 6.24
N TRP A 249 24.88 -14.91 4.95
CA TRP A 249 23.89 -14.90 3.88
C TRP A 249 23.07 -16.19 3.90
N ASP A 250 21.81 -16.07 3.50
CA ASP A 250 20.92 -17.17 3.19
C ASP A 250 20.19 -16.90 1.85
N THR A 251 19.64 -17.95 1.27
CA THR A 251 18.82 -17.89 0.06
C THR A 251 17.55 -18.70 0.34
N LEU A 252 16.43 -18.01 0.53
CA LEU A 252 15.24 -18.61 1.13
C LEU A 252 14.46 -19.45 0.12
N ASP A 253 14.45 -20.77 0.29
CA ASP A 253 13.49 -21.63 -0.42
C ASP A 253 12.07 -21.44 0.14
N LEU A 254 11.24 -20.73 -0.61
CA LEU A 254 9.80 -20.56 -0.33
C LEU A 254 8.96 -21.78 -0.78
N GLY A 255 9.60 -22.88 -1.18
CA GLY A 255 9.02 -24.22 -1.19
C GLY A 255 8.79 -24.73 0.23
N SER A 256 9.82 -24.67 1.08
CA SER A 256 9.74 -25.03 2.49
C SER A 256 8.72 -24.20 3.28
N ALA A 257 7.84 -24.90 3.99
CA ALA A 257 6.84 -24.29 4.87
C ALA A 257 7.49 -23.63 6.11
N GLU A 258 8.65 -24.10 6.54
CA GLU A 258 9.37 -23.58 7.71
C GLU A 258 10.03 -22.24 7.39
N VAL A 259 10.81 -22.18 6.31
CA VAL A 259 11.49 -20.96 5.83
C VAL A 259 10.47 -19.85 5.52
N LEU A 260 9.34 -20.22 4.92
CA LEU A 260 8.23 -19.29 4.68
C LEU A 260 7.59 -18.77 5.98
N LYS A 261 7.48 -19.61 7.01
CA LYS A 261 6.97 -19.22 8.34
C LYS A 261 7.97 -18.32 9.09
N GLU A 262 9.27 -18.52 8.90
CA GLU A 262 10.30 -17.58 9.40
C GLU A 262 10.21 -16.22 8.71
N LEU A 263 10.05 -16.18 7.37
CA LEU A 263 9.89 -14.95 6.61
C LEU A 263 8.61 -14.20 7.03
N TYR A 264 7.49 -14.91 7.14
CA TYR A 264 6.23 -14.36 7.66
C TYR A 264 6.41 -13.72 9.05
N THR A 265 7.05 -14.43 9.98
CA THR A 265 7.34 -13.92 11.32
C THR A 265 8.22 -12.67 11.27
N LEU A 266 9.29 -12.67 10.46
CA LEU A 266 10.17 -11.50 10.29
C LEU A 266 9.37 -10.28 9.80
N LEU A 267 8.52 -10.45 8.78
CA LEU A 267 7.77 -9.36 8.17
C LEU A 267 6.70 -8.80 9.13
N ASN A 268 5.88 -9.67 9.73
CA ASN A 268 4.82 -9.27 10.67
C ASN A 268 5.39 -8.58 11.93
N GLU A 269 6.58 -8.98 12.40
CA GLU A 269 7.25 -8.33 13.53
C GLU A 269 8.00 -7.02 13.15
N ASN A 270 8.54 -6.89 11.92
CA ASN A 270 9.60 -5.91 11.61
C ASN A 270 9.50 -5.15 10.27
N TYR A 271 8.50 -5.37 9.40
CA TYR A 271 8.44 -4.70 8.10
C TYR A 271 7.85 -3.28 8.19
N VAL A 272 6.52 -3.15 8.11
CA VAL A 272 5.79 -1.87 8.18
C VAL A 272 4.90 -1.84 9.41
N GLU A 273 4.97 -0.71 10.11
CA GLU A 273 4.08 -0.30 11.19
C GLU A 273 3.61 1.12 10.85
N ASP A 274 2.36 1.45 11.09
CA ASP A 274 1.91 2.86 11.05
C ASP A 274 2.62 3.67 12.16
N ASP A 275 2.68 5.00 12.02
CA ASP A 275 3.40 5.87 12.95
C ASP A 275 2.97 5.70 14.43
N ASP A 276 1.68 5.43 14.65
CA ASP A 276 1.10 5.18 15.98
C ASP A 276 1.26 3.72 16.47
N ASN A 277 1.90 2.84 15.68
CA ASN A 277 2.04 1.38 15.90
C ASN A 277 0.72 0.60 16.09
N MET A 278 -0.44 1.16 15.72
CA MET A 278 -1.75 0.53 15.91
C MET A 278 -1.99 -0.64 14.94
N PHE A 279 -1.39 -0.62 13.76
CA PHE A 279 -1.56 -1.65 12.73
C PHE A 279 -0.21 -2.15 12.18
N ARG A 280 -0.19 -3.40 11.74
CA ARG A 280 0.91 -4.04 10.99
C ARG A 280 0.35 -4.85 9.83
N PHE A 281 1.01 -4.84 8.68
CA PHE A 281 0.58 -5.66 7.54
C PHE A 281 0.79 -7.16 7.79
N ASP A 282 -0.28 -7.93 7.62
CA ASP A 282 -0.35 -9.37 7.85
C ASP A 282 -0.24 -10.10 6.50
N TYR A 283 0.98 -10.11 5.95
CA TYR A 283 1.29 -10.76 4.68
C TYR A 283 1.23 -12.28 4.82
N SER A 284 0.06 -12.88 4.58
CA SER A 284 -0.14 -14.32 4.77
C SER A 284 0.89 -15.18 3.99
N PRO A 285 1.28 -16.37 4.49
CA PRO A 285 2.24 -17.25 3.80
C PRO A 285 1.90 -17.54 2.33
N ASN A 286 0.61 -17.67 1.99
CA ASN A 286 0.20 -17.91 0.61
C ASN A 286 0.28 -16.64 -0.25
N PHE A 287 -0.02 -15.46 0.32
CA PHE A 287 0.22 -14.17 -0.35
C PHE A 287 1.71 -13.97 -0.64
N LEU A 288 2.58 -14.30 0.31
CA LEU A 288 4.03 -14.26 0.11
C LEU A 288 4.48 -15.22 -1.02
N LYS A 289 3.93 -16.45 -1.08
CA LYS A 289 4.19 -17.35 -2.23
C LYS A 289 3.73 -16.74 -3.56
N TRP A 290 2.58 -16.09 -3.59
CA TRP A 290 2.04 -15.44 -4.80
C TRP A 290 2.90 -14.25 -5.25
N ALA A 291 3.21 -13.30 -4.34
CA ALA A 291 3.99 -12.12 -4.67
C ALA A 291 5.46 -12.43 -5.02
N LEU A 292 6.06 -13.45 -4.38
CA LEU A 292 7.50 -13.75 -4.52
C LEU A 292 7.83 -14.81 -5.59
N ARG A 293 6.83 -15.47 -6.19
CA ARG A 293 7.05 -16.54 -7.19
C ARG A 293 6.26 -16.37 -8.52
N PRO A 294 6.23 -15.18 -9.15
CA PRO A 294 5.68 -15.01 -10.50
C PRO A 294 6.54 -15.74 -11.56
N PRO A 295 6.04 -15.95 -12.79
CA PRO A 295 6.79 -16.60 -13.87
C PRO A 295 8.19 -16.02 -14.07
N GLY A 296 9.19 -16.91 -14.14
CA GLY A 296 10.61 -16.52 -14.24
C GLY A 296 11.30 -16.10 -12.93
N TRP A 297 10.63 -16.18 -11.76
CA TRP A 297 11.29 -15.97 -10.46
C TRP A 297 12.53 -16.88 -10.29
N LEU A 298 13.56 -16.36 -9.63
CA LEU A 298 14.82 -17.08 -9.40
C LEU A 298 15.12 -17.19 -7.88
N PRO A 299 15.42 -18.38 -7.34
CA PRO A 299 15.64 -18.57 -5.89
C PRO A 299 16.72 -17.66 -5.31
N GLN A 300 17.82 -17.41 -6.06
CA GLN A 300 18.92 -16.54 -5.65
C GLN A 300 18.48 -15.10 -5.33
N TRP A 301 17.34 -14.65 -5.85
CA TRP A 301 16.81 -13.32 -5.57
C TRP A 301 16.01 -13.22 -4.25
N HIS A 302 15.76 -14.32 -3.55
CA HIS A 302 15.18 -14.34 -2.20
C HIS A 302 16.29 -14.25 -1.15
N CYS A 303 16.92 -13.07 -1.05
CA CYS A 303 18.15 -12.86 -0.30
C CYS A 303 17.86 -12.61 1.19
N GLY A 304 18.31 -13.54 2.04
CA GLY A 304 18.18 -13.44 3.50
C GLY A 304 19.50 -13.16 4.21
N VAL A 305 19.41 -12.62 5.43
CA VAL A 305 20.51 -12.54 6.40
C VAL A 305 20.10 -13.24 7.67
N ARG A 306 20.90 -14.23 8.09
CA ARG A 306 20.75 -14.95 9.36
C ARG A 306 21.87 -14.59 10.34
N VAL A 307 21.58 -14.70 11.64
CA VAL A 307 22.61 -14.71 12.69
C VAL A 307 23.32 -16.06 12.68
N SER A 308 24.65 -16.07 12.61
CA SER A 308 25.42 -17.29 12.36
C SER A 308 25.34 -18.33 13.48
N SER A 309 25.15 -17.89 14.74
CA SER A 309 25.13 -18.73 15.94
C SER A 309 23.80 -19.46 16.17
N ASN A 310 22.66 -18.78 16.03
CA ASN A 310 21.32 -19.35 16.29
C ASN A 310 20.44 -19.50 15.04
N LYS A 311 20.99 -19.21 13.85
CA LYS A 311 20.33 -19.23 12.54
C LYS A 311 19.06 -18.37 12.39
N LYS A 312 18.70 -17.52 13.38
CA LYS A 312 17.52 -16.67 13.28
C LYS A 312 17.64 -15.72 12.08
N LEU A 313 16.61 -15.70 11.23
CA LEU A 313 16.45 -14.74 10.15
C LEU A 313 16.24 -13.32 10.72
N VAL A 314 17.02 -12.35 10.24
CA VAL A 314 17.05 -10.97 10.77
C VAL A 314 17.05 -9.89 9.69
N GLY A 315 17.15 -10.27 8.42
CA GLY A 315 16.96 -9.37 7.29
C GLY A 315 16.54 -10.15 6.04
N PHE A 316 15.80 -9.49 5.16
CA PHE A 316 15.33 -10.03 3.89
C PHE A 316 15.23 -8.92 2.85
N ILE A 317 15.43 -9.27 1.58
CA ILE A 317 15.08 -8.48 0.40
C ILE A 317 14.75 -9.44 -0.74
N SER A 318 13.78 -9.08 -1.56
CA SER A 318 13.40 -9.87 -2.73
C SER A 318 13.55 -9.07 -4.03
N ALA A 319 13.81 -9.79 -5.11
CA ALA A 319 13.62 -9.31 -6.47
C ALA A 319 12.78 -10.31 -7.26
N ILE A 320 11.83 -9.83 -8.06
CA ILE A 320 11.08 -10.59 -9.06
C ILE A 320 11.31 -9.95 -10.44
N PRO A 321 11.28 -10.68 -11.56
CA PRO A 321 11.54 -10.08 -12.86
C PRO A 321 10.26 -9.49 -13.46
N ALA A 322 10.39 -8.38 -14.19
CA ALA A 322 9.29 -7.78 -14.94
C ALA A 322 9.81 -7.05 -16.19
N ASP A 323 9.04 -7.10 -17.27
CA ASP A 323 9.22 -6.22 -18.42
C ASP A 323 8.44 -4.93 -18.21
N ILE A 324 9.15 -3.84 -17.92
CA ILE A 324 8.54 -2.55 -17.63
C ILE A 324 8.70 -1.64 -18.85
N ARG A 325 7.58 -1.04 -19.26
CA ARG A 325 7.54 0.10 -20.18
C ARG A 325 7.81 1.38 -19.39
N ILE A 326 8.81 2.12 -19.84
CA ILE A 326 9.16 3.46 -19.36
C ILE A 326 9.16 4.37 -20.61
N TYR A 327 8.20 5.29 -20.68
CA TYR A 327 7.84 6.02 -21.91
C TYR A 327 7.73 5.07 -23.11
N ASP A 328 8.49 5.29 -24.18
CA ASP A 328 8.45 4.49 -25.41
C ASP A 328 9.35 3.23 -25.35
N THR A 329 10.10 3.02 -24.27
CA THR A 329 11.06 1.90 -24.13
C THR A 329 10.48 0.81 -23.25
N VAL A 330 10.51 -0.45 -23.70
CA VAL A 330 10.29 -1.63 -22.83
C VAL A 330 11.66 -2.21 -22.48
N LYS A 331 11.92 -2.49 -21.20
CA LYS A 331 13.19 -3.06 -20.73
C LYS A 331 12.91 -4.09 -19.64
N ARG A 332 13.48 -5.29 -19.79
CA ARG A 332 13.52 -6.32 -18.74
C ARG A 332 14.31 -5.79 -17.55
N MET A 333 13.69 -5.78 -16.39
CA MET A 333 14.27 -5.36 -15.12
C MET A 333 13.73 -6.23 -13.98
N VAL A 334 14.04 -5.88 -12.74
CA VAL A 334 13.42 -6.51 -11.56
C VAL A 334 12.59 -5.51 -10.75
N GLU A 335 11.53 -6.00 -10.13
CA GLU A 335 10.79 -5.28 -9.09
C GLU A 335 11.38 -5.67 -7.74
N ILE A 336 11.83 -4.69 -6.93
CA ILE A 336 12.37 -4.93 -5.59
C ILE A 336 11.26 -4.70 -4.56
N ASN A 337 10.96 -5.71 -3.75
CA ASN A 337 9.97 -5.64 -2.67
C ASN A 337 10.48 -6.36 -1.39
N PHE A 338 9.75 -6.22 -0.29
CA PHE A 338 9.98 -6.90 1.00
C PHE A 338 11.35 -6.66 1.63
N LEU A 339 11.96 -5.47 1.43
CA LEU A 339 13.19 -5.06 2.13
C LEU A 339 12.90 -4.87 3.63
N CYS A 340 13.19 -5.89 4.42
CA CYS A 340 12.98 -5.92 5.86
C CYS A 340 14.31 -6.06 6.61
N VAL A 341 14.46 -5.29 7.69
CA VAL A 341 15.57 -5.43 8.64
C VAL A 341 14.99 -5.40 10.05
N HIS A 342 15.31 -6.45 10.82
CA HIS A 342 14.88 -6.60 12.21
C HIS A 342 15.22 -5.36 13.04
N LYS A 343 14.25 -4.86 13.82
CA LYS A 343 14.28 -3.53 14.46
C LYS A 343 15.61 -3.20 15.15
N LYS A 344 16.13 -4.12 15.97
CA LYS A 344 17.40 -4.00 16.71
C LYS A 344 18.67 -3.87 15.82
N LEU A 345 18.57 -4.02 14.51
CA LEU A 345 19.67 -3.94 13.54
C LEU A 345 19.53 -2.79 12.53
N ARG A 346 18.38 -2.07 12.48
CA ARG A 346 18.12 -1.01 11.50
C ARG A 346 19.21 0.08 11.50
N SER A 347 19.73 0.46 12.66
CA SER A 347 20.83 1.42 12.83
C SER A 347 22.21 0.92 12.38
N LYS A 348 22.41 -0.39 12.22
CA LYS A 348 23.72 -1.00 11.89
C LYS A 348 24.04 -1.03 10.38
N ARG A 349 23.38 -0.19 9.58
CA ARG A 349 23.57 -0.05 8.11
C ARG A 349 23.42 -1.38 7.33
N VAL A 350 22.61 -2.32 7.81
CA VAL A 350 22.41 -3.64 7.16
C VAL A 350 21.67 -3.52 5.81
N ALA A 351 20.67 -2.63 5.70
CA ALA A 351 19.90 -2.43 4.46
C ALA A 351 20.78 -2.03 3.25
N PRO A 352 21.72 -1.08 3.35
CA PRO A 352 22.76 -0.85 2.34
C PRO A 352 23.52 -2.09 1.85
N VAL A 353 23.75 -3.09 2.70
CA VAL A 353 24.47 -4.33 2.34
C VAL A 353 23.52 -5.32 1.65
N LEU A 354 22.28 -5.45 2.14
CA LEU A 354 21.20 -6.20 1.46
C LEU A 354 20.96 -5.69 0.03
N ILE A 355 20.85 -4.36 -0.16
CA ILE A 355 20.65 -3.74 -1.47
C ILE A 355 21.82 -4.06 -2.40
N ARG A 356 23.08 -3.90 -1.93
CA ARG A 356 24.26 -4.21 -2.74
C ARG A 356 24.37 -5.69 -3.12
N GLU A 357 23.98 -6.61 -2.24
CA GLU A 357 23.97 -8.04 -2.54
C GLU A 357 22.85 -8.42 -3.53
N ILE A 358 21.62 -7.92 -3.39
CA ILE A 358 20.58 -8.21 -4.39
C ILE A 358 20.93 -7.60 -5.75
N THR A 359 21.45 -6.37 -5.82
CA THR A 359 21.96 -5.79 -7.07
C THR A 359 23.06 -6.66 -7.68
N ARG A 360 23.96 -7.24 -6.88
CA ARG A 360 24.99 -8.17 -7.37
C ARG A 360 24.37 -9.43 -7.98
N ARG A 361 23.40 -10.06 -7.29
CA ARG A 361 22.70 -11.26 -7.74
C ARG A 361 21.78 -11.03 -8.95
N VAL A 362 21.30 -9.80 -9.15
CA VAL A 362 20.50 -9.41 -10.32
C VAL A 362 21.41 -9.09 -11.51
N ASN A 363 22.51 -8.36 -11.29
CA ASN A 363 23.52 -8.10 -12.32
C ASN A 363 24.13 -9.39 -12.89
N LEU A 364 24.34 -10.43 -12.07
CA LEU A 364 24.85 -11.73 -12.53
C LEU A 364 23.96 -12.41 -13.59
N GLU A 365 22.65 -12.13 -13.59
CA GLU A 365 21.70 -12.62 -14.60
C GLU A 365 21.60 -11.67 -15.82
N GLY A 366 22.53 -10.70 -15.95
CA GLY A 366 22.56 -9.73 -17.05
C GLY A 366 21.55 -8.58 -16.93
N ILE A 367 20.87 -8.43 -15.79
CA ILE A 367 19.88 -7.37 -15.55
C ILE A 367 20.52 -6.26 -14.70
N PHE A 368 20.50 -5.02 -15.17
CA PHE A 368 21.21 -3.89 -14.53
C PHE A 368 20.30 -2.76 -14.07
N GLN A 369 18.98 -2.93 -14.19
CA GLN A 369 17.95 -1.94 -13.85
C GLN A 369 16.90 -2.57 -12.93
N ALA A 370 16.22 -1.74 -12.13
CA ALA A 370 15.13 -2.19 -11.26
C ALA A 370 14.07 -1.10 -11.06
N VAL A 371 12.87 -1.50 -10.67
CA VAL A 371 11.79 -0.63 -10.19
C VAL A 371 11.48 -0.95 -8.73
N TYR A 372 11.17 0.06 -7.92
CA TYR A 372 10.77 -0.12 -6.53
C TYR A 372 9.92 1.04 -6.02
N THR A 373 9.17 0.79 -4.94
CA THR A 373 8.38 1.82 -4.26
C THR A 373 8.78 1.94 -2.79
N ALA A 374 8.59 3.14 -2.20
CA ALA A 374 8.69 3.32 -0.76
C ALA A 374 7.72 4.39 -0.25
N GLY A 375 7.28 4.26 1.01
CA GLY A 375 6.52 5.32 1.70
C GLY A 375 7.35 6.54 2.12
N VAL A 376 8.66 6.51 1.85
CA VAL A 376 9.65 7.52 2.27
C VAL A 376 10.36 8.12 1.07
N VAL A 377 10.79 9.37 1.18
CA VAL A 377 11.39 10.14 0.09
C VAL A 377 12.91 9.91 0.03
N LEU A 378 13.37 9.51 -1.15
CA LEU A 378 14.76 9.18 -1.49
C LEU A 378 15.17 9.93 -2.78
N PRO A 379 16.47 10.12 -3.07
CA PRO A 379 16.92 10.62 -4.38
C PRO A 379 16.70 9.55 -5.46
N LYS A 380 15.88 9.77 -6.50
CA LYS A 380 14.86 10.80 -6.72
C LYS A 380 13.58 10.10 -7.22
N PRO A 381 12.37 10.45 -6.74
CA PRO A 381 11.14 9.82 -7.22
C PRO A 381 10.84 10.18 -8.67
N VAL A 382 10.40 9.18 -9.43
CA VAL A 382 9.87 9.32 -10.79
C VAL A 382 8.41 9.79 -10.73
N SER A 383 7.64 9.32 -9.74
CA SER A 383 6.29 9.80 -9.44
C SER A 383 5.95 9.62 -7.96
N THR A 384 4.91 10.32 -7.51
CA THR A 384 4.42 10.34 -6.12
C THR A 384 2.92 10.11 -6.11
N CYS A 385 2.51 8.87 -5.87
CA CYS A 385 1.09 8.52 -5.71
C CYS A 385 0.68 8.67 -4.24
N ARG A 386 -0.61 8.81 -3.96
CA ARG A 386 -1.18 8.92 -2.61
C ARG A 386 -2.23 7.85 -2.35
N TYR A 387 -2.25 7.29 -1.15
CA TYR A 387 -3.28 6.33 -0.74
C TYR A 387 -4.62 7.02 -0.44
N TRP A 388 -5.69 6.30 -0.72
CA TRP A 388 -7.08 6.67 -0.46
C TRP A 388 -7.82 5.46 0.10
N HIS A 389 -8.73 5.68 1.05
CA HIS A 389 -9.38 4.63 1.84
C HIS A 389 -10.90 4.76 1.80
N ARG A 390 -11.60 3.66 1.49
CA ARG A 390 -13.05 3.60 1.41
C ARG A 390 -13.62 2.67 2.48
N SER A 391 -14.26 3.24 3.50
CA SER A 391 -14.80 2.52 4.65
C SER A 391 -15.96 1.58 4.30
N LEU A 392 -15.71 0.28 4.16
CA LEU A 392 -16.76 -0.73 3.94
C LEU A 392 -17.48 -1.09 5.24
N ASN A 393 -16.74 -1.14 6.35
CA ASN A 393 -17.22 -1.39 7.71
C ASN A 393 -16.89 -0.19 8.64
N PRO A 394 -17.60 0.96 8.54
CA PRO A 394 -17.26 2.15 9.31
C PRO A 394 -17.36 1.98 10.83
N ARG A 395 -18.13 0.99 11.31
CA ARG A 395 -18.22 0.66 12.73
C ARG A 395 -16.88 0.14 13.25
N LYS A 396 -16.38 -0.94 12.65
CA LYS A 396 -15.10 -1.54 13.07
C LYS A 396 -13.95 -0.54 12.91
N LEU A 397 -13.90 0.20 11.80
CA LEU A 397 -12.84 1.19 11.52
C LEU A 397 -12.79 2.33 12.55
N VAL A 398 -13.92 2.75 13.10
CA VAL A 398 -13.97 3.73 14.20
C VAL A 398 -13.62 3.06 15.55
N GLU A 399 -14.09 1.85 15.81
CA GLU A 399 -13.78 1.09 17.03
C GLU A 399 -12.27 0.81 17.16
N VAL A 400 -11.57 0.44 16.08
CA VAL A 400 -10.11 0.21 16.06
C VAL A 400 -9.28 1.48 15.82
N LYS A 401 -9.90 2.66 15.76
CA LYS A 401 -9.27 3.97 15.47
C LYS A 401 -8.65 4.15 14.07
N PHE A 402 -8.77 3.20 13.14
CA PHE A 402 -8.32 3.37 11.73
C PHE A 402 -8.97 4.59 11.04
N SER A 403 -10.18 4.98 11.46
CA SER A 403 -10.84 6.19 10.96
C SER A 403 -11.50 6.98 12.09
N HIS A 404 -11.25 8.28 12.17
CA HIS A 404 -11.94 9.15 13.12
C HIS A 404 -13.28 9.69 12.58
N LEU A 405 -14.25 9.88 13.48
CA LEU A 405 -15.46 10.62 13.15
C LEU A 405 -15.13 12.11 13.02
N SER A 406 -15.47 12.73 11.89
CA SER A 406 -15.27 14.17 11.70
C SER A 406 -16.23 14.99 12.57
N ARG A 407 -15.87 16.24 12.84
CA ARG A 407 -16.72 17.19 13.59
C ARG A 407 -18.11 17.23 12.92
N ASN A 408 -19.17 17.03 13.72
CA ASN A 408 -20.58 16.95 13.30
C ASN A 408 -21.02 15.66 12.55
N MET A 409 -20.23 14.56 12.59
CA MET A 409 -20.65 13.23 12.12
C MET A 409 -20.85 12.25 13.29
N THR A 410 -22.03 11.60 13.34
CA THR A 410 -22.29 10.47 14.24
C THR A 410 -21.99 9.14 13.54
N LEU A 411 -21.72 8.07 14.30
CA LEU A 411 -21.49 6.74 13.72
C LEU A 411 -22.64 6.28 12.80
N GLN A 412 -23.89 6.48 13.22
CA GLN A 412 -25.07 6.16 12.40
C GLN A 412 -25.10 6.94 11.08
N ARG A 413 -24.75 8.24 11.11
CA ARG A 413 -24.66 9.09 9.91
C ARG A 413 -23.53 8.63 8.98
N THR A 414 -22.39 8.21 9.55
CA THR A 414 -21.25 7.64 8.82
C THR A 414 -21.59 6.30 8.16
N MET A 415 -22.26 5.39 8.88
CA MET A 415 -22.77 4.13 8.33
C MET A 415 -23.79 4.37 7.20
N LYS A 416 -24.69 5.35 7.35
CA LYS A 416 -25.65 5.72 6.28
C LYS A 416 -24.95 6.35 5.07
N LEU A 417 -23.93 7.18 5.27
CA LEU A 417 -23.15 7.81 4.20
C LEU A 417 -22.42 6.77 3.34
N TYR A 418 -21.81 5.77 3.99
CA TYR A 418 -20.98 4.76 3.34
C TYR A 418 -21.72 3.48 2.91
N ARG A 419 -23.02 3.34 3.23
CA ARG A 419 -23.83 2.19 2.81
C ARG A 419 -23.77 1.99 1.29
N LEU A 420 -23.35 0.79 0.89
CA LEU A 420 -23.41 0.29 -0.48
C LEU A 420 -24.65 -0.60 -0.67
N PRO A 421 -25.13 -0.79 -1.92
CA PRO A 421 -26.09 -1.82 -2.28
C PRO A 421 -25.69 -3.24 -1.85
N ASP A 422 -26.64 -4.15 -1.92
CA ASP A 422 -26.49 -5.54 -1.49
C ASP A 422 -26.33 -6.51 -2.69
N SER A 423 -26.47 -6.01 -3.93
CA SER A 423 -26.12 -6.68 -5.20
C SER A 423 -25.40 -5.71 -6.15
N THR A 424 -24.58 -6.25 -7.05
CA THR A 424 -23.96 -5.50 -8.17
C THR A 424 -25.00 -5.07 -9.22
N LYS A 425 -24.62 -4.17 -10.13
CA LYS A 425 -25.49 -3.65 -11.21
C LYS A 425 -25.06 -4.07 -12.61
N THR A 426 -23.77 -4.29 -12.83
CA THR A 426 -23.19 -4.49 -14.15
C THR A 426 -23.60 -5.86 -14.70
N PRO A 427 -24.33 -5.93 -15.83
CA PRO A 427 -24.74 -7.21 -16.41
C PRO A 427 -23.51 -7.97 -16.92
N GLY A 428 -23.53 -9.31 -16.83
CA GLY A 428 -22.40 -10.14 -17.26
C GLY A 428 -21.18 -10.14 -16.33
N LEU A 429 -21.22 -9.41 -15.20
CA LEU A 429 -20.15 -9.39 -14.21
C LEU A 429 -20.05 -10.73 -13.46
N ARG A 430 -18.94 -11.45 -13.63
CA ARG A 430 -18.65 -12.75 -13.01
C ARG A 430 -17.17 -12.87 -12.60
N PRO A 431 -16.78 -13.84 -11.74
CA PRO A 431 -15.37 -14.15 -11.51
C PRO A 431 -14.62 -14.49 -12.81
N MET A 432 -13.33 -14.17 -12.85
CA MET A 432 -12.45 -14.58 -13.94
C MET A 432 -12.16 -16.10 -13.89
N GLU A 433 -12.20 -16.75 -15.04
CA GLU A 433 -11.91 -18.16 -15.24
C GLU A 433 -10.70 -18.37 -16.19
N ARG A 434 -10.14 -19.58 -16.23
CA ARG A 434 -8.96 -19.87 -17.08
C ARG A 434 -9.19 -19.63 -18.58
N ARG A 435 -10.43 -19.72 -19.07
CA ARG A 435 -10.76 -19.40 -20.48
C ARG A 435 -10.64 -17.91 -20.82
N ASP A 436 -10.61 -17.04 -19.81
CA ASP A 436 -10.61 -15.58 -19.99
C ASP A 436 -9.20 -15.00 -20.14
N ILE A 437 -8.15 -15.73 -19.73
CA ILE A 437 -6.76 -15.24 -19.59
C ILE A 437 -6.29 -14.47 -20.82
N ARG A 438 -6.48 -15.01 -22.02
CA ARG A 438 -6.07 -14.37 -23.26
C ARG A 438 -6.84 -13.06 -23.54
N GLN A 439 -8.17 -13.06 -23.40
CA GLN A 439 -8.97 -11.85 -23.58
C GLN A 439 -8.60 -10.77 -22.55
N VAL A 440 -8.38 -11.16 -21.29
CA VAL A 440 -7.90 -10.26 -20.22
C VAL A 440 -6.51 -9.71 -20.53
N THR A 441 -5.61 -10.53 -21.09
CA THR A 441 -4.27 -10.10 -21.52
C THR A 441 -4.35 -9.07 -22.66
N GLU A 442 -5.15 -9.33 -23.69
CA GLU A 442 -5.35 -8.41 -24.82
C GLU A 442 -5.96 -7.07 -24.36
N LEU A 443 -6.94 -7.09 -23.44
CA LEU A 443 -7.52 -5.89 -22.81
C LEU A 443 -6.51 -5.13 -21.95
N LEU A 444 -5.78 -5.83 -21.06
CA LEU A 444 -4.82 -5.22 -20.15
C LEU A 444 -3.65 -4.59 -20.91
N GLN A 445 -3.07 -5.28 -21.90
CA GLN A 445 -2.00 -4.71 -22.71
C GLN A 445 -2.47 -3.48 -23.51
N LYS A 446 -3.72 -3.45 -23.98
CA LYS A 446 -4.31 -2.27 -24.65
C LYS A 446 -4.48 -1.09 -23.69
N PHE A 447 -4.91 -1.35 -22.46
CA PHE A 447 -5.04 -0.34 -21.40
C PHE A 447 -3.68 0.21 -20.95
N LEU A 448 -2.72 -0.67 -20.64
CA LEU A 448 -1.39 -0.29 -20.14
C LEU A 448 -0.50 0.46 -21.14
N LYS A 449 -0.83 0.43 -22.44
CA LYS A 449 -0.19 1.28 -23.47
C LYS A 449 -0.52 2.78 -23.35
N ARG A 450 -1.43 3.16 -22.45
CA ARG A 450 -1.83 4.57 -22.21
C ARG A 450 -0.97 5.27 -21.14
N PHE A 451 -0.17 4.53 -20.39
CA PHE A 451 0.61 5.01 -19.24
C PHE A 451 2.11 5.02 -19.56
N GLN A 452 2.86 5.91 -18.88
CA GLN A 452 4.29 6.11 -19.10
C GLN A 452 5.17 5.17 -18.27
N LEU A 453 4.68 4.69 -17.12
CA LEU A 453 5.33 3.65 -16.33
C LEU A 453 4.35 2.49 -16.10
N ALA A 454 4.50 1.39 -16.82
CA ALA A 454 3.56 0.26 -16.76
C ALA A 454 4.22 -1.09 -17.12
N PRO A 455 3.79 -2.22 -16.54
CA PRO A 455 4.30 -3.53 -16.92
C PRO A 455 3.80 -3.98 -18.30
N SER A 456 4.51 -4.92 -18.90
CA SER A 456 4.24 -5.49 -20.23
C SER A 456 3.99 -6.99 -20.15
N MET A 457 2.99 -7.38 -19.36
CA MET A 457 2.72 -8.77 -18.98
C MET A 457 2.37 -9.71 -20.14
N THR A 458 2.91 -10.93 -20.07
CA THR A 458 2.57 -12.12 -20.87
C THR A 458 1.30 -12.82 -20.37
N GLU A 459 0.76 -13.78 -21.15
CA GLU A 459 -0.39 -14.59 -20.71
C GLU A 459 -0.09 -15.43 -19.44
N GLU A 460 1.16 -15.88 -19.26
CA GLU A 460 1.58 -16.61 -18.05
C GLU A 460 1.60 -15.70 -16.82
N GLU A 461 2.15 -14.49 -16.94
CA GLU A 461 2.13 -13.49 -15.87
C GLU A 461 0.69 -13.04 -15.56
N VAL A 462 -0.17 -12.87 -16.57
CA VAL A 462 -1.60 -12.56 -16.35
C VAL A 462 -2.33 -13.72 -15.65
N SER A 463 -2.04 -14.97 -16.01
CA SER A 463 -2.57 -16.16 -15.33
C SER A 463 -2.17 -16.18 -13.84
N HIS A 464 -0.91 -15.86 -13.52
CA HIS A 464 -0.41 -15.81 -12.14
C HIS A 464 -1.00 -14.63 -11.34
N TRP A 465 -1.02 -13.43 -11.92
CA TRP A 465 -1.39 -12.20 -11.23
C TRP A 465 -2.91 -11.99 -11.11
N PHE A 466 -3.74 -12.55 -11.99
CA PHE A 466 -5.18 -12.26 -12.02
C PHE A 466 -6.11 -13.46 -11.82
N LEU A 467 -5.67 -14.71 -11.99
CA LEU A 467 -6.56 -15.86 -11.74
C LEU A 467 -6.98 -15.88 -10.25
N PRO A 468 -8.29 -15.83 -9.92
CA PRO A 468 -8.73 -15.64 -8.54
C PRO A 468 -8.24 -16.71 -7.56
N GLN A 469 -7.80 -16.28 -6.38
CA GLN A 469 -7.31 -17.13 -5.30
C GLN A 469 -7.84 -16.61 -3.96
N ASP A 470 -8.55 -17.46 -3.21
CA ASP A 470 -9.27 -17.05 -2.00
C ASP A 470 -8.39 -16.39 -0.95
N ASN A 471 -8.73 -15.15 -0.59
CA ASN A 471 -7.99 -14.28 0.32
C ASN A 471 -6.56 -13.93 -0.15
N ILE A 472 -6.31 -13.93 -1.46
CA ILE A 472 -5.09 -13.42 -2.10
C ILE A 472 -5.46 -12.40 -3.17
N ILE A 473 -6.13 -12.81 -4.25
CA ILE A 473 -6.50 -11.96 -5.39
C ILE A 473 -7.92 -12.27 -5.85
N ASP A 474 -8.73 -11.22 -5.98
CA ASP A 474 -10.10 -11.26 -6.45
C ASP A 474 -10.22 -10.51 -7.78
N THR A 475 -10.46 -11.23 -8.88
CA THR A 475 -10.66 -10.66 -10.23
C THR A 475 -12.02 -11.01 -10.79
N TYR A 476 -12.71 -10.01 -11.35
CA TYR A 476 -14.03 -10.12 -11.94
C TYR A 476 -14.03 -9.53 -13.36
N VAL A 477 -14.61 -10.24 -14.31
CA VAL A 477 -14.73 -9.86 -15.73
C VAL A 477 -16.19 -9.56 -16.07
N VAL A 478 -16.40 -8.65 -17.02
CA VAL A 478 -17.70 -8.32 -17.60
C VAL A 478 -17.81 -8.99 -18.96
N GLU A 479 -18.69 -9.98 -19.07
CA GLU A 479 -18.96 -10.71 -20.31
C GLU A 479 -20.07 -10.02 -21.11
N GLY A 480 -19.71 -9.49 -22.29
CA GLY A 480 -20.62 -8.82 -23.21
C GLY A 480 -21.36 -9.79 -24.15
N ALA A 481 -22.16 -9.21 -25.04
CA ALA A 481 -22.89 -9.98 -26.05
C ALA A 481 -21.93 -10.82 -26.92
N GLY A 482 -22.19 -12.13 -27.00
CA GLY A 482 -21.37 -13.07 -27.77
C GLY A 482 -20.16 -13.66 -27.02
N GLY A 483 -20.03 -13.46 -25.71
CA GLY A 483 -18.95 -14.05 -24.90
C GLY A 483 -17.61 -13.31 -24.98
N ALA A 484 -17.60 -12.13 -25.61
CA ALA A 484 -16.45 -11.24 -25.63
C ALA A 484 -16.38 -10.45 -24.31
N LEU A 485 -15.19 -10.39 -23.69
CA LEU A 485 -14.99 -9.61 -22.47
C LEU A 485 -14.82 -8.12 -22.80
N THR A 486 -15.47 -7.25 -22.01
CA THR A 486 -15.51 -5.81 -22.27
C THR A 486 -14.73 -5.00 -21.23
N ASP A 487 -14.80 -5.43 -19.97
CA ASP A 487 -14.26 -4.74 -18.80
C ASP A 487 -13.79 -5.79 -17.78
N PHE A 488 -12.86 -5.44 -16.88
CA PHE A 488 -12.56 -6.24 -15.70
C PHE A 488 -12.06 -5.37 -14.53
N ALA A 489 -12.29 -5.84 -13.31
CA ALA A 489 -11.81 -5.22 -12.08
C ALA A 489 -11.08 -6.24 -11.22
N SER A 490 -10.02 -5.81 -10.52
CA SER A 490 -9.24 -6.68 -9.64
C SER A 490 -8.78 -5.97 -8.36
N PHE A 491 -8.77 -6.70 -7.25
CA PHE A 491 -8.25 -6.24 -5.97
C PHE A 491 -7.64 -7.38 -5.17
N TYR A 492 -6.52 -7.11 -4.49
CA TYR A 492 -5.83 -8.09 -3.66
C TYR A 492 -6.19 -7.96 -2.17
N THR A 493 -6.05 -9.05 -1.44
CA THR A 493 -6.30 -9.12 0.01
C THR A 493 -4.97 -8.92 0.75
N LEU A 494 -4.88 -7.86 1.54
CA LEU A 494 -3.78 -7.67 2.49
C LEU A 494 -4.39 -7.30 3.85
N PRO A 495 -4.53 -8.27 4.78
CA PRO A 495 -5.04 -7.97 6.10
C PRO A 495 -4.01 -7.20 6.92
N SER A 496 -4.44 -6.68 8.07
CA SER A 496 -3.56 -6.01 9.03
C SER A 496 -3.87 -6.46 10.45
N THR A 497 -2.84 -6.82 11.21
CA THR A 497 -2.97 -7.13 12.64
C THR A 497 -3.32 -5.84 13.38
N VAL A 498 -4.36 -5.88 14.22
CA VAL A 498 -4.77 -4.76 15.08
C VAL A 498 -4.12 -4.93 16.44
N MET A 499 -3.23 -4.02 16.79
CA MET A 499 -2.44 -4.11 18.03
C MET A 499 -3.26 -3.63 19.24
N HIS A 500 -3.06 -4.28 20.39
CA HIS A 500 -3.58 -3.89 21.71
C HIS A 500 -5.11 -3.70 21.87
N HIS A 501 -5.92 -4.11 20.90
CA HIS A 501 -7.38 -3.97 20.93
C HIS A 501 -8.08 -5.25 21.43
N PRO A 502 -9.07 -5.17 22.37
CA PRO A 502 -9.58 -6.34 23.08
C PRO A 502 -10.55 -7.23 22.28
N LEU A 503 -11.25 -6.70 21.27
CA LEU A 503 -12.25 -7.44 20.48
C LEU A 503 -11.74 -7.79 19.08
N HIS A 504 -11.50 -6.77 18.26
CA HIS A 504 -10.93 -6.92 16.91
C HIS A 504 -9.42 -7.20 16.97
N ARG A 505 -8.97 -8.30 16.36
CA ARG A 505 -7.54 -8.67 16.24
C ARG A 505 -6.93 -8.47 14.85
N SER A 506 -7.76 -8.40 13.81
CA SER A 506 -7.35 -8.24 12.42
C SER A 506 -8.35 -7.37 11.65
N LEU A 507 -7.86 -6.58 10.71
CA LEU A 507 -8.58 -5.74 9.77
C LEU A 507 -8.42 -6.32 8.37
N LYS A 508 -9.51 -6.63 7.66
CA LYS A 508 -9.42 -7.18 6.29
C LYS A 508 -9.48 -6.05 5.28
N ALA A 509 -8.34 -5.63 4.73
CA ALA A 509 -8.28 -4.60 3.70
C ALA A 509 -8.17 -5.20 2.29
N ALA A 510 -8.93 -4.64 1.35
CA ALA A 510 -8.78 -4.88 -0.08
C ALA A 510 -7.91 -3.76 -0.66
N TYR A 511 -7.03 -4.09 -1.60
CA TYR A 511 -6.20 -3.11 -2.33
C TYR A 511 -6.51 -3.20 -3.82
N SER A 512 -6.93 -2.07 -4.40
CA SER A 512 -7.18 -1.95 -5.85
C SER A 512 -5.93 -2.33 -6.63
N PHE A 513 -6.07 -3.28 -7.54
CA PHE A 513 -5.01 -3.71 -8.45
C PHE A 513 -5.26 -3.06 -9.82
N TYR A 514 -5.46 -3.83 -10.89
CA TYR A 514 -5.77 -3.26 -12.22
C TYR A 514 -7.28 -3.32 -12.51
N ASN A 515 -7.83 -2.21 -12.99
CA ASN A 515 -9.24 -2.12 -13.40
C ASN A 515 -9.28 -1.55 -14.82
N VAL A 516 -9.73 -2.35 -15.78
CA VAL A 516 -9.78 -2.02 -17.20
C VAL A 516 -11.23 -1.87 -17.61
N HIS A 517 -11.57 -0.76 -18.27
CA HIS A 517 -12.92 -0.51 -18.74
C HIS A 517 -12.92 0.00 -20.19
N THR A 518 -13.94 -0.41 -20.94
CA THR A 518 -14.12 -0.14 -22.38
C THR A 518 -15.58 0.12 -22.73
N GLN A 519 -16.54 -0.52 -22.03
CA GLN A 519 -17.98 -0.30 -22.22
C GLN A 519 -18.66 0.13 -20.92
N THR A 520 -18.34 -0.52 -19.80
CA THR A 520 -18.86 -0.14 -18.49
C THR A 520 -18.21 1.18 -18.03
N PRO A 521 -18.97 2.16 -17.49
CA PRO A 521 -18.36 3.32 -16.85
C PRO A 521 -17.52 2.91 -15.64
N LEU A 522 -16.27 3.39 -15.55
CA LEU A 522 -15.36 3.06 -14.44
C LEU A 522 -15.98 3.31 -13.05
N LEU A 523 -16.86 4.31 -12.94
CA LEU A 523 -17.58 4.62 -11.70
C LEU A 523 -18.50 3.49 -11.24
N ASP A 524 -19.22 2.85 -12.17
CA ASP A 524 -20.15 1.76 -11.86
C ASP A 524 -19.41 0.43 -11.67
N LEU A 525 -18.38 0.17 -12.48
CA LEU A 525 -17.48 -0.99 -12.32
C LEU A 525 -16.80 -0.98 -10.94
N MET A 526 -16.27 0.17 -10.51
CA MET A 526 -15.65 0.30 -9.18
C MET A 526 -16.67 0.33 -8.04
N ASN A 527 -17.89 0.85 -8.26
CA ASN A 527 -18.98 0.68 -7.29
C ASN A 527 -19.30 -0.80 -7.06
N ASP A 528 -19.33 -1.60 -8.12
CA ASP A 528 -19.58 -3.04 -8.02
C ASP A 528 -18.42 -3.80 -7.39
N ALA A 529 -17.16 -3.43 -7.67
CA ALA A 529 -16.00 -3.94 -6.94
C ALA A 529 -16.08 -3.67 -5.42
N LEU A 530 -16.52 -2.47 -5.01
CA LEU A 530 -16.77 -2.15 -3.59
C LEU A 530 -17.90 -2.99 -2.98
N ILE A 531 -18.94 -3.32 -3.75
CA ILE A 531 -20.03 -4.21 -3.30
C ILE A 531 -19.50 -5.64 -3.12
N LEU A 532 -18.71 -6.15 -4.07
CA LEU A 532 -18.10 -7.48 -4.00
C LEU A 532 -17.14 -7.61 -2.80
N ALA A 533 -16.33 -6.59 -2.54
CA ALA A 533 -15.49 -6.53 -1.35
C ALA A 533 -16.32 -6.48 -0.04
N LYS A 534 -17.39 -5.67 0.02
CA LYS A 534 -18.32 -5.67 1.17
C LYS A 534 -18.93 -7.07 1.39
N LEU A 535 -19.32 -7.77 0.33
CA LEU A 535 -19.88 -9.13 0.41
C LEU A 535 -18.85 -10.17 0.84
N LYS A 536 -17.57 -10.02 0.45
CA LYS A 536 -16.43 -10.84 0.90
C LYS A 536 -15.86 -10.46 2.30
N GLY A 537 -16.61 -9.66 3.06
CA GLY A 537 -16.30 -9.33 4.45
C GLY A 537 -15.09 -8.42 4.64
N PHE A 538 -14.73 -7.62 3.64
CA PHE A 538 -13.66 -6.62 3.76
C PHE A 538 -14.15 -5.40 4.57
N ASP A 539 -13.26 -4.85 5.40
CA ASP A 539 -13.55 -3.72 6.28
C ASP A 539 -13.26 -2.37 5.60
N VAL A 540 -12.25 -2.32 4.74
CA VAL A 540 -11.82 -1.13 3.99
C VAL A 540 -11.34 -1.53 2.60
N PHE A 541 -11.54 -0.66 1.63
CA PHE A 541 -11.01 -0.78 0.27
C PHE A 541 -10.05 0.38 0.01
N ASN A 542 -8.80 0.05 -0.28
CA ASN A 542 -7.70 0.97 -0.48
C ASN A 542 -7.42 1.12 -1.98
N ALA A 543 -7.06 2.33 -2.41
CA ALA A 543 -6.63 2.60 -3.78
C ALA A 543 -5.55 3.69 -3.78
N LEU A 544 -4.69 3.68 -4.79
CA LEU A 544 -3.76 4.76 -5.08
C LEU A 544 -4.39 5.71 -6.12
N ASP A 545 -4.01 6.98 -6.12
CA ASP A 545 -4.50 8.01 -7.05
C ASP A 545 -3.87 7.94 -8.47
N LEU A 546 -3.26 6.80 -8.79
CA LEU A 546 -2.65 6.46 -10.08
C LEU A 546 -3.67 6.09 -11.17
N MET A 547 -3.19 5.91 -12.41
CA MET A 547 -4.03 5.68 -13.59
C MET A 547 -5.20 6.68 -13.66
N GLU A 548 -6.42 6.20 -13.92
CA GLU A 548 -7.64 7.02 -13.98
C GLU A 548 -8.42 7.03 -12.66
N ASN A 549 -7.83 6.55 -11.55
CA ASN A 549 -8.57 6.31 -10.30
C ASN A 549 -9.23 7.60 -9.74
N LYS A 550 -8.59 8.75 -9.95
CA LYS A 550 -9.13 10.09 -9.62
C LYS A 550 -10.54 10.35 -10.18
N VAL A 551 -10.94 9.67 -11.26
CA VAL A 551 -12.29 9.77 -11.84
C VAL A 551 -13.37 9.22 -10.90
N PHE A 552 -13.07 8.24 -10.04
CA PHE A 552 -14.05 7.61 -9.14
C PHE A 552 -13.83 7.91 -7.65
N LEU A 553 -12.60 8.19 -7.19
CA LEU A 553 -12.26 8.26 -5.76
C LEU A 553 -13.21 9.14 -4.93
N GLU A 554 -13.34 10.43 -5.25
CA GLU A 554 -14.22 11.34 -4.52
C GLU A 554 -15.71 10.95 -4.67
N LYS A 555 -16.14 10.58 -5.88
CA LYS A 555 -17.54 10.24 -6.19
C LYS A 555 -18.03 9.00 -5.45
N LEU A 556 -17.17 7.99 -5.30
CA LEU A 556 -17.44 6.79 -4.51
C LEU A 556 -17.18 6.97 -3.01
N LYS A 557 -16.77 8.17 -2.57
CA LYS A 557 -16.52 8.56 -1.17
C LYS A 557 -15.30 7.87 -0.55
N PHE A 558 -14.21 7.74 -1.31
CA PHE A 558 -12.90 7.46 -0.73
C PHE A 558 -12.45 8.69 0.07
N GLY A 559 -11.90 8.48 1.27
CA GLY A 559 -11.18 9.50 2.02
C GLY A 559 -9.70 9.52 1.60
N ILE A 560 -9.08 10.69 1.65
CA ILE A 560 -7.64 10.87 1.42
C ILE A 560 -6.86 10.26 2.59
N GLY A 561 -5.88 9.40 2.31
CA GLY A 561 -4.94 8.87 3.30
C GLY A 561 -3.80 9.83 3.61
N ASP A 562 -3.06 9.56 4.68
CA ASP A 562 -1.80 10.23 5.02
C ASP A 562 -0.62 9.67 4.22
N GLY A 563 -0.58 8.36 4.00
CA GLY A 563 0.47 7.67 3.24
C GLY A 563 0.60 8.12 1.77
N ASN A 564 1.81 8.50 1.39
CA ASN A 564 2.24 8.62 -0.01
C ASN A 564 3.05 7.38 -0.41
N LEU A 565 3.00 6.97 -1.68
CA LEU A 565 3.84 5.94 -2.27
C LEU A 565 4.71 6.55 -3.38
N GLN A 566 6.02 6.57 -3.13
CA GLN A 566 7.02 7.11 -4.04
C GLN A 566 7.50 6.01 -4.99
N TYR A 567 7.53 6.27 -6.29
CA TYR A 567 8.01 5.33 -7.32
C TYR A 567 9.43 5.69 -7.75
N TYR A 568 10.30 4.68 -7.85
CA TYR A 568 11.71 4.85 -8.19
C TYR A 568 12.17 3.87 -9.26
N LEU A 569 13.20 4.28 -10.01
CA LEU A 569 13.93 3.41 -10.93
C LEU A 569 15.42 3.42 -10.57
N TYR A 570 16.01 2.25 -10.48
CA TYR A 570 17.44 2.04 -10.26
C TYR A 570 18.16 1.91 -11.60
N ASN A 571 19.27 2.62 -11.76
CA ASN A 571 20.06 2.70 -13.00
C ASN A 571 19.24 3.10 -14.25
N TRP A 572 18.19 3.90 -14.06
CA TRP A 572 17.45 4.53 -15.15
C TRP A 572 17.17 5.97 -14.82
N LYS A 573 17.32 6.84 -15.81
CA LYS A 573 16.94 8.25 -15.76
C LYS A 573 15.84 8.51 -16.78
N CYS A 574 14.77 9.12 -16.31
CA CYS A 574 13.66 9.61 -17.10
C CYS A 574 13.12 10.90 -16.47
N PRO A 575 12.35 11.72 -17.20
CA PRO A 575 11.58 12.80 -16.60
C PRO A 575 10.64 12.27 -15.50
N SER A 576 10.33 13.11 -14.52
CA SER A 576 9.26 12.80 -13.55
C SER A 576 7.89 12.87 -14.23
N MET A 577 6.94 12.07 -13.76
CA MET A 577 5.60 11.94 -14.35
C MET A 577 4.50 12.09 -13.31
N GLU A 578 3.36 12.62 -13.74
CA GLU A 578 2.14 12.73 -12.91
C GLU A 578 1.59 11.33 -12.54
N PRO A 579 0.89 11.17 -11.39
CA PRO A 579 0.35 9.88 -10.97
C PRO A 579 -0.60 9.24 -11.99
N ASP A 580 -1.32 10.04 -12.77
CA ASP A 580 -2.22 9.56 -13.83
C ASP A 580 -1.47 8.97 -15.05
N LYS A 581 -0.14 9.07 -15.08
CA LYS A 581 0.76 8.39 -16.05
C LYS A 581 1.45 7.16 -15.46
N VAL A 582 1.26 6.88 -14.17
CA VAL A 582 1.69 5.62 -13.54
C VAL A 582 0.61 4.57 -13.74
N GLY A 583 0.97 3.50 -14.44
CA GLY A 583 0.18 2.30 -14.69
C GLY A 583 0.83 1.05 -14.09
N LEU A 584 1.60 1.18 -13.00
CA LEU A 584 2.27 0.09 -12.30
C LEU A 584 1.79 0.02 -10.83
N VAL A 585 1.36 -1.16 -10.40
CA VAL A 585 0.95 -1.45 -9.02
C VAL A 585 1.81 -2.60 -8.49
N LEU A 586 2.51 -2.37 -7.38
CA LEU A 586 3.29 -3.37 -6.63
C LEU A 586 2.51 -3.81 -5.38
N GLN A 587 2.82 -5.01 -4.86
CA GLN A 587 2.03 -5.75 -3.85
C GLN A 587 2.38 -5.39 -2.39
#